data_AF-A0A673XKR8-F1
#
_entry.id   AF-A0A673XKR8-F1
#
_cell.length_a   1.000
_cell.length_b   1.000
_cell.length_c   1.000
_cell.angle_alpha   90.00
_cell.angle_beta   90.00
_cell.angle_gamma   90.00
#
_symmetry.space_group_name_H-M   'P 1'
#
loop_
_entity.id
_entity.type
_entity.pdbx_description
1 polymer ?
#
loop_
_entity_poly.entity_id
_entity_poly.type
_entity_poly.pdbx_seq_one_letter_code
_entity_poly.pdbx_strand_id
1 'polypeptide(L)'
;MLFTISCLGIASVGRSMQGDIFKIPRVLMVCFVLTAALCVRYITKRFIGEYVSQLCWKTVDKETIDFEILDTANKESVGSAATSLESSIKWGDGFLIMYSITDRSSFESVSHLKRIIDIVKQTLGIPTVIVVNKCDMENGRVVRTGEGKALASDLSFFELSVAECSVAVEVAVEKLVREVRLEYQRHLLAMDKQSRMLQMKHALSLKLPCSKILGILQKVHTYIHTYIHTYIHTYIHTYIHTHTHVCLWLRIWLMHNCTEVHSALIWHLTTSMGV
;
A
#
# COMPACT_ATOMS: atom_id res chain seq x y z
N MET A 1 -41.79 -28.97 15.94
CA MET A 1 -42.30 -27.59 15.80
C MET A 1 -41.36 -26.84 14.87
N LEU A 2 -41.66 -26.84 13.57
CA LEU A 2 -40.94 -26.04 12.57
C LEU A 2 -41.41 -24.59 12.72
N PHE A 3 -40.54 -23.72 13.22
CA PHE A 3 -40.81 -22.28 13.22
C PHE A 3 -40.47 -21.72 11.84
N THR A 4 -41.47 -21.68 10.96
CA THR A 4 -41.45 -20.81 9.77
C THR A 4 -41.68 -19.38 10.24
N ILE A 5 -40.60 -18.61 10.44
CA ILE A 5 -40.71 -17.16 10.60
C ILE A 5 -40.86 -16.59 9.19
N SER A 6 -42.12 -16.40 8.80
CA SER A 6 -42.51 -15.67 7.60
C SER A 6 -42.04 -14.22 7.70
N CYS A 7 -41.31 -13.76 6.68
CA CYS A 7 -41.00 -12.36 6.46
C CYS A 7 -42.30 -11.54 6.43
N LEU A 8 -42.47 -10.66 7.42
CA LEU A 8 -43.51 -9.64 7.43
C LEU A 8 -42.84 -8.28 7.60
N GLY A 9 -43.02 -7.43 6.59
CA GLY A 9 -42.88 -5.98 6.71
C GLY A 9 -41.50 -5.43 6.41
N ILE A 10 -41.22 -5.18 5.12
CA ILE A 10 -40.31 -4.11 4.70
C ILE A 10 -41.00 -2.80 5.09
N ALA A 11 -40.76 -2.34 6.32
CA ALA A 11 -40.93 -0.95 6.70
C ALA A 11 -39.57 -0.28 6.52
N SER A 12 -39.33 0.22 5.31
CA SER A 12 -38.28 1.19 5.03
C SER A 12 -38.54 2.40 5.94
N VAL A 13 -37.85 2.46 7.08
CA VAL A 13 -37.76 3.68 7.87
C VAL A 13 -36.87 4.62 7.06
N GLY A 14 -37.54 5.51 6.32
CA GLY A 14 -36.90 6.59 5.59
C GLY A 14 -36.01 7.41 6.52
N ARG A 15 -34.71 7.40 6.24
CA ARG A 15 -33.83 8.52 6.56
C ARG A 15 -33.24 9.04 5.25
N SER A 16 -33.88 10.08 4.74
CA SER A 16 -33.24 11.05 3.85
C SER A 16 -32.04 11.62 4.59
N MET A 17 -30.84 11.53 4.01
CA MET A 17 -29.77 12.55 4.06
C MET A 17 -28.71 12.21 3.00
N GLN A 18 -28.63 13.10 2.00
CA GLN A 18 -27.52 13.38 1.09
C GLN A 18 -26.34 12.39 0.96
N GLY A 19 -26.15 11.86 -0.24
CA GLY A 19 -24.87 11.98 -0.96
C GLY A 19 -23.83 10.86 -0.84
N ASP A 20 -23.80 10.08 0.24
CA ASP A 20 -22.80 9.02 0.40
C ASP A 20 -23.45 7.65 0.22
N ILE A 21 -23.04 6.92 -0.83
CA ILE A 21 -23.39 5.50 -1.00
C ILE A 21 -22.70 4.74 0.12
N PHE A 22 -23.36 4.58 1.26
CA PHE A 22 -22.88 3.72 2.36
C PHE A 22 -22.80 2.29 1.83
N LYS A 23 -21.58 1.84 1.48
CA LYS A 23 -21.35 0.44 1.14
C LYS A 23 -21.67 -0.40 2.37
N ILE A 24 -22.64 -1.30 2.25
CA ILE A 24 -22.99 -2.25 3.30
C ILE A 24 -21.74 -3.12 3.58
N PRO A 25 -21.19 -3.11 4.80
CA PRO A 25 -20.03 -3.93 5.14
C PRO A 25 -20.37 -5.42 5.05
N ARG A 26 -19.61 -6.19 4.27
CA ARG A 26 -19.83 -7.63 4.12
C ARG A 26 -18.92 -8.38 5.09
N VAL A 27 -19.49 -9.00 6.13
CA VAL A 27 -18.69 -9.67 7.16
C VAL A 27 -18.71 -11.18 6.92
N LEU A 28 -17.62 -11.71 6.38
CA LEU A 28 -17.52 -13.14 6.14
C LEU A 28 -17.08 -13.87 7.42
N MET A 29 -17.83 -14.89 7.83
CA MET A 29 -17.43 -15.77 8.92
C MET A 29 -16.86 -17.06 8.32
N VAL A 30 -15.53 -17.14 8.24
CA VAL A 30 -14.87 -18.35 7.75
C VAL A 30 -14.45 -19.20 8.93
N CYS A 31 -15.19 -20.26 9.22
CA CYS A 31 -14.78 -21.20 10.26
C CYS A 31 -15.00 -22.65 9.81
N PHE A 32 -14.16 -23.52 10.38
CA PHE A 32 -14.09 -24.95 10.07
C PHE A 32 -14.88 -25.83 11.04
N VAL A 33 -15.38 -25.30 12.15
CA VAL A 33 -16.12 -26.06 13.18
C VAL A 33 -17.18 -25.19 13.85
N LEU A 34 -18.47 -25.52 13.70
CA LEU A 34 -19.59 -24.89 14.42
C LEU A 34 -19.91 -23.42 14.06
N THR A 35 -19.57 -22.97 12.86
CA THR A 35 -20.01 -21.69 12.26
C THR A 35 -21.52 -21.48 12.34
N ALA A 36 -22.31 -22.45 11.88
CA ALA A 36 -23.77 -22.38 11.89
C ALA A 36 -24.31 -22.09 13.31
N ALA A 37 -23.74 -22.75 14.32
CA ALA A 37 -24.14 -22.56 15.70
C ALA A 37 -23.78 -21.17 16.25
N LEU A 38 -22.65 -20.58 15.82
CA LEU A 38 -22.27 -19.22 16.17
C LEU A 38 -23.19 -18.20 15.50
N CYS A 39 -23.48 -18.37 14.22
CA CYS A 39 -24.41 -17.52 13.46
C CYS A 39 -25.80 -17.53 14.11
N VAL A 40 -26.35 -18.73 14.36
CA VAL A 40 -27.65 -18.88 15.03
C VAL A 40 -27.61 -18.27 16.41
N ARG A 41 -26.56 -18.51 17.20
CA ARG A 41 -26.45 -17.95 18.56
C ARG A 41 -26.44 -16.43 18.53
N TYR A 42 -25.73 -15.84 17.58
CA TYR A 42 -25.67 -14.40 17.42
C TYR A 42 -27.04 -13.81 17.06
N ILE A 43 -27.72 -14.39 16.06
CA ILE A 43 -28.99 -13.92 15.50
C ILE A 43 -30.16 -14.18 16.46
N THR A 44 -30.30 -15.41 16.94
CA THR A 44 -31.50 -15.89 17.65
C THR A 44 -31.35 -15.93 19.16
N LYS A 45 -30.11 -15.75 19.68
CA LYS A 45 -29.75 -16.04 21.08
C LYS A 45 -29.93 -17.50 21.51
N ARG A 46 -30.26 -18.40 20.59
CA ARG A 46 -30.46 -19.84 20.82
C ARG A 46 -29.36 -20.65 20.13
N PHE A 47 -29.16 -21.91 20.53
CA PHE A 47 -28.27 -22.84 19.83
C PHE A 47 -29.10 -23.77 18.95
N ILE A 48 -28.93 -23.68 17.64
CA ILE A 48 -29.62 -24.54 16.66
C ILE A 48 -28.55 -24.98 15.65
N GLY A 49 -28.46 -26.28 15.38
CA GLY A 49 -27.35 -26.90 14.65
C GLY A 49 -27.40 -26.77 13.12
N GLU A 50 -28.48 -26.23 12.56
CA GLU A 50 -28.68 -26.14 11.11
C GLU A 50 -29.07 -24.71 10.73
N TYR A 51 -28.26 -24.02 9.91
CA TYR A 51 -28.56 -22.68 9.44
C TYR A 51 -28.01 -22.42 8.04
N VAL A 52 -28.80 -21.74 7.21
CA VAL A 52 -28.41 -21.30 5.86
C VAL A 52 -28.23 -19.78 5.92
N SER A 53 -27.12 -19.28 5.37
CA SER A 53 -26.73 -17.86 5.42
C SER A 53 -27.91 -16.92 5.13
N GLN A 54 -28.14 -15.94 6.02
CA GLN A 54 -29.21 -14.96 5.84
C GLN A 54 -28.71 -13.57 6.22
N LEU A 55 -29.18 -12.56 5.49
CA LEU A 55 -28.91 -11.14 5.74
C LEU A 55 -29.32 -10.78 7.17
N CYS A 56 -28.42 -10.16 7.92
CA CYS A 56 -28.63 -9.78 9.31
C CYS A 56 -28.52 -8.26 9.46
N TRP A 57 -29.40 -7.67 10.27
CA TRP A 57 -29.24 -6.28 10.74
C TRP A 57 -29.07 -6.30 12.25
N LYS A 58 -28.16 -5.49 12.77
CA LYS A 58 -28.06 -5.29 14.22
C LYS A 58 -27.59 -3.88 14.56
N THR A 59 -28.11 -3.36 15.66
CA THR A 59 -27.63 -2.09 16.22
C THR A 59 -26.31 -2.33 16.94
N VAL A 60 -25.23 -1.73 16.43
CA VAL A 60 -23.90 -1.70 17.05
C VAL A 60 -23.59 -0.23 17.34
N ASP A 61 -23.22 0.10 18.57
CA ASP A 61 -22.85 1.46 18.97
C ASP A 61 -23.93 2.54 18.68
N LYS A 62 -25.21 2.19 18.87
CA LYS A 62 -26.39 3.04 18.61
C LYS A 62 -26.69 3.32 17.14
N GLU A 63 -25.96 2.69 16.22
CA GLU A 63 -26.24 2.73 14.79
C GLU A 63 -26.61 1.34 14.28
N THR A 64 -27.64 1.27 13.44
CA THR A 64 -28.02 0.02 12.78
C THR A 64 -27.04 -0.25 11.64
N ILE A 65 -26.24 -1.31 11.81
CA ILE A 65 -25.32 -1.78 10.78
C ILE A 65 -25.93 -3.03 10.16
N ASP A 66 -26.15 -2.97 8.86
CA ASP A 66 -26.50 -4.13 8.05
C ASP A 66 -25.21 -4.86 7.69
N PHE A 67 -25.18 -6.16 7.91
CA PHE A 67 -24.07 -7.00 7.47
C PHE A 67 -24.54 -8.41 7.18
N GLU A 68 -23.94 -9.01 6.16
CA GLU A 68 -24.28 -10.37 5.74
C GLU A 68 -23.23 -11.33 6.30
N ILE A 69 -23.71 -12.42 6.92
CA ILE A 69 -22.88 -13.49 7.44
C ILE A 69 -22.97 -14.69 6.50
N LEU A 70 -21.84 -15.09 5.94
CA LEU A 70 -21.73 -16.31 5.13
C LEU A 70 -20.98 -17.39 5.91
N ASP A 71 -21.60 -18.57 6.00
CA ASP A 71 -21.04 -19.78 6.59
C ASP A 71 -20.40 -20.67 5.51
N THR A 72 -19.15 -21.08 5.72
CA THR A 72 -18.38 -21.93 4.79
C THR A 72 -18.32 -23.41 5.19
N ALA A 73 -18.84 -23.83 6.34
CA ALA A 73 -18.59 -25.16 6.90
C ALA A 73 -19.24 -26.34 6.15
N ASN A 74 -20.13 -26.09 5.18
CA ASN A 74 -20.94 -27.15 4.56
C ASN A 74 -20.93 -27.19 3.01
N LYS A 75 -20.00 -26.50 2.32
CA LYS A 75 -19.93 -26.55 0.84
C LYS A 75 -18.89 -27.55 0.31
N GLU A 76 -18.91 -28.80 0.81
CA GLU A 76 -18.07 -29.88 0.28
C GLU A 76 -18.75 -30.76 -0.78
N SER A 77 -20.00 -30.48 -1.18
CA SER A 77 -20.68 -31.26 -2.20
C SER A 77 -20.77 -30.51 -3.54
N VAL A 78 -20.04 -31.02 -4.53
CA VAL A 78 -20.17 -30.78 -5.98
C VAL A 78 -19.45 -29.53 -6.51
N GLY A 79 -18.15 -29.70 -6.82
CA GLY A 79 -17.30 -28.73 -7.52
C GLY A 79 -15.98 -28.49 -6.78
N SER A 80 -14.88 -28.23 -7.50
CA SER A 80 -13.54 -28.03 -6.93
C SER A 80 -13.59 -27.07 -5.72
N ALA A 81 -13.42 -27.61 -4.50
CA ALA A 81 -13.67 -26.92 -3.23
C ALA A 81 -12.89 -25.60 -3.09
N ALA A 82 -11.73 -25.51 -3.76
CA ALA A 82 -10.89 -24.32 -3.81
C ALA A 82 -11.59 -23.11 -4.48
N THR A 83 -12.37 -23.33 -5.53
CA THR A 83 -13.03 -22.24 -6.29
C THR A 83 -14.19 -21.62 -5.50
N SER A 84 -14.87 -22.43 -4.68
CA SER A 84 -15.97 -21.97 -3.81
C SER A 84 -15.45 -21.13 -2.63
N LEU A 85 -14.35 -21.56 -2.00
CA LEU A 85 -13.73 -20.83 -0.89
C LEU A 85 -13.10 -19.52 -1.35
N GLU A 86 -12.35 -19.53 -2.45
CA GLU A 86 -11.71 -18.32 -2.98
C GLU A 86 -12.75 -17.24 -3.33
N SER A 87 -13.86 -17.62 -3.95
CA SER A 87 -14.98 -16.71 -4.26
C SER A 87 -15.61 -16.13 -2.99
N SER A 88 -15.74 -16.95 -1.95
CA SER A 88 -16.24 -16.53 -0.64
C SER A 88 -15.29 -15.52 0.00
N ILE A 89 -13.98 -15.81 0.00
CA ILE A 89 -12.95 -14.91 0.51
C ILE A 89 -12.96 -13.59 -0.27
N LYS A 90 -13.00 -13.62 -1.61
CA LYS A 90 -13.07 -12.40 -2.43
C LYS A 90 -14.26 -11.53 -2.05
N TRP A 91 -15.40 -12.13 -1.72
CA TRP A 91 -16.63 -11.42 -1.34
C TRP A 91 -16.57 -10.73 0.05
N GLY A 92 -15.88 -11.31 1.04
CA GLY A 92 -15.88 -10.82 2.43
C GLY A 92 -14.98 -9.62 2.71
N ASP A 93 -15.45 -8.58 3.40
CA ASP A 93 -14.66 -7.42 3.82
C ASP A 93 -14.00 -7.60 5.21
N GLY A 94 -14.40 -8.61 5.99
CA GLY A 94 -13.78 -8.99 7.27
C GLY A 94 -13.98 -10.47 7.58
N PHE A 95 -13.11 -11.03 8.44
CA PHE A 95 -13.00 -12.48 8.66
C PHE A 95 -13.02 -12.84 10.13
N LEU A 96 -13.94 -13.71 10.54
CA LEU A 96 -13.91 -14.33 11.85
C LEU A 96 -13.43 -15.78 11.72
N ILE A 97 -12.24 -16.08 12.24
CA ILE A 97 -11.63 -17.41 12.18
C ILE A 97 -11.77 -18.06 13.55
N MET A 98 -12.39 -19.25 13.61
CA MET A 98 -12.66 -19.91 14.87
C MET A 98 -12.10 -21.34 14.92
N TYR A 99 -11.53 -21.69 16.09
CA TYR A 99 -11.04 -23.02 16.43
C TYR A 99 -11.55 -23.45 17.80
N SER A 100 -11.45 -24.75 18.14
CA SER A 100 -11.92 -25.30 19.43
C SER A 100 -10.77 -25.64 20.35
N ILE A 101 -10.87 -25.32 21.66
CA ILE A 101 -9.81 -25.70 22.63
C ILE A 101 -9.62 -27.21 22.76
N THR A 102 -10.64 -27.99 22.39
CA THR A 102 -10.67 -29.46 22.46
C THR A 102 -10.20 -30.12 21.16
N ASP A 103 -9.81 -29.37 20.13
CA ASP A 103 -9.40 -29.92 18.84
C ASP A 103 -8.15 -29.21 18.30
N ARG A 104 -7.01 -29.89 18.39
CA ARG A 104 -5.71 -29.40 17.93
C ARG A 104 -5.67 -29.18 16.42
N SER A 105 -6.36 -30.02 15.64
CA SER A 105 -6.36 -29.89 14.18
C SER A 105 -7.00 -28.57 13.75
N SER A 106 -8.11 -28.19 14.39
CA SER A 106 -8.78 -26.90 14.15
C SER A 106 -7.87 -25.70 14.44
N PHE A 107 -7.00 -25.77 15.45
CA PHE A 107 -6.04 -24.72 15.77
C PHE A 107 -4.95 -24.59 14.70
N GLU A 108 -4.40 -25.70 14.22
CA GLU A 108 -3.35 -25.70 13.19
C GLU A 108 -3.86 -25.13 11.86
N SER A 109 -5.13 -25.39 11.52
CA SER A 109 -5.78 -24.85 10.32
C SER A 109 -5.93 -23.32 10.32
N VAL A 110 -5.97 -22.65 11.48
CA VAL A 110 -6.14 -21.17 11.56
C VAL A 110 -5.03 -20.44 10.80
N SER A 111 -3.78 -20.87 11.00
CA SER A 111 -2.61 -20.27 10.35
C SER A 111 -2.66 -20.42 8.83
N HIS A 112 -3.09 -21.59 8.36
CA HIS A 112 -3.26 -21.90 6.95
C HIS A 112 -4.35 -21.02 6.33
N LEU A 113 -5.50 -20.90 7.00
CA LEU A 113 -6.61 -20.11 6.51
C LEU A 113 -6.26 -18.61 6.44
N LYS A 114 -5.62 -18.06 7.48
CA LYS A 114 -5.17 -16.66 7.46
C LYS A 114 -4.26 -16.39 6.27
N ARG A 115 -3.34 -17.31 5.97
CA ARG A 115 -2.45 -17.20 4.80
C ARG A 115 -3.24 -17.18 3.48
N ILE A 116 -4.24 -18.04 3.32
CA ILE A 116 -5.08 -18.04 2.10
C ILE A 116 -5.84 -16.73 1.97
N ILE A 117 -6.43 -16.22 3.06
CA ILE A 117 -7.14 -14.94 3.07
C ILE A 117 -6.22 -13.81 2.59
N ASP A 118 -5.01 -13.74 3.14
CA ASP A 118 -4.03 -12.70 2.80
C ASP A 118 -3.59 -12.78 1.34
N ILE A 119 -3.38 -13.99 0.81
CA ILE A 119 -3.00 -14.22 -0.58
C ILE A 119 -4.13 -13.78 -1.52
N VAL A 120 -5.36 -14.22 -1.27
CA VAL A 120 -6.51 -13.95 -2.15
C VAL A 120 -6.86 -12.47 -2.16
N LYS A 121 -6.68 -11.80 -1.02
CA LYS A 121 -7.01 -10.40 -0.86
C LYS A 121 -5.88 -9.43 -1.20
N GLN A 122 -4.65 -9.94 -1.31
CA GLN A 122 -3.47 -9.15 -1.62
C GLN A 122 -3.20 -8.03 -0.60
N THR A 123 -3.61 -8.24 0.66
CA THR A 123 -3.38 -7.30 1.76
C THR A 123 -3.29 -8.04 3.09
N LEU A 124 -2.37 -7.60 3.96
CA LEU A 124 -2.17 -8.15 5.30
C LEU A 124 -3.06 -7.48 6.36
N GLY A 125 -3.63 -6.31 6.03
CA GLY A 125 -4.36 -5.45 6.96
C GLY A 125 -5.87 -5.74 7.05
N ILE A 126 -6.31 -6.93 6.63
CA ILE A 126 -7.73 -7.24 6.62
C ILE A 126 -8.25 -7.48 8.03
N PRO A 127 -9.35 -6.81 8.42
CA PRO A 127 -10.04 -7.05 9.67
C PRO A 127 -10.26 -8.55 9.91
N THR A 128 -9.54 -9.10 10.88
CA THR A 128 -9.56 -10.52 11.21
C THR A 128 -9.62 -10.69 12.72
N VAL A 129 -10.64 -11.40 13.19
CA VAL A 129 -10.81 -11.75 14.60
C VAL A 129 -10.65 -13.27 14.76
N ILE A 130 -9.76 -13.68 15.67
CA ILE A 130 -9.61 -15.08 16.07
C ILE A 130 -10.50 -15.35 17.27
N VAL A 131 -11.36 -16.35 17.15
CA VAL A 131 -12.26 -16.81 18.21
C VAL A 131 -11.89 -18.22 18.62
N VAL A 132 -11.71 -18.43 19.91
CA VAL A 132 -11.51 -19.73 20.52
C VAL A 132 -12.84 -20.17 21.11
N ASN A 133 -13.31 -21.34 20.68
CA ASN A 133 -14.57 -21.92 21.12
C ASN A 133 -14.38 -23.02 22.17
N LYS A 134 -15.46 -23.32 22.88
CA LYS A 134 -15.59 -24.36 23.91
C LYS A 134 -14.76 -24.11 25.16
N CYS A 135 -14.57 -22.85 25.57
CA CYS A 135 -13.82 -22.52 26.78
C CYS A 135 -14.40 -23.15 28.07
N ASP A 136 -15.65 -23.59 28.04
CA ASP A 136 -16.33 -24.36 29.08
C ASP A 136 -15.74 -25.78 29.26
N MET A 137 -15.11 -26.34 28.23
CA MET A 137 -14.55 -27.70 28.23
C MET A 137 -13.08 -27.73 28.68
N GLU A 138 -12.75 -27.04 29.78
CA GLU A 138 -11.36 -26.90 30.28
C GLU A 138 -10.67 -28.24 30.55
N ASN A 139 -11.42 -29.20 31.10
CA ASN A 139 -10.90 -30.54 31.41
C ASN A 139 -10.48 -31.32 30.16
N GLY A 140 -10.99 -30.96 28.98
CA GLY A 140 -10.65 -31.56 27.69
C GLY A 140 -9.73 -30.68 26.83
N ARG A 141 -9.10 -29.66 27.42
CA ARG A 141 -8.25 -28.71 26.68
C ARG A 141 -7.01 -29.39 26.10
N VAL A 142 -6.83 -29.26 24.79
CA VAL A 142 -5.62 -29.67 24.06
C VAL A 142 -4.83 -28.49 23.49
N VAL A 143 -5.39 -27.28 23.48
CA VAL A 143 -4.74 -26.03 23.05
C VAL A 143 -4.67 -25.03 24.19
N ARG A 144 -3.47 -24.59 24.56
CA ARG A 144 -3.27 -23.62 25.65
C ARG A 144 -3.63 -22.21 25.19
N THR A 145 -4.18 -21.41 26.11
CA THR A 145 -4.47 -19.98 25.84
C THR A 145 -3.23 -19.20 25.39
N GLY A 146 -2.04 -19.54 25.91
CA GLY A 146 -0.78 -18.92 25.48
C GLY A 146 -0.43 -19.18 24.01
N GLU A 147 -0.68 -20.39 23.51
CA GLU A 147 -0.47 -20.74 22.09
C GLU A 147 -1.45 -19.95 21.19
N GLY A 148 -2.71 -19.84 21.62
CA GLY A 148 -3.73 -19.05 20.94
C GLY A 148 -3.38 -17.57 20.84
N LYS A 149 -2.93 -16.98 21.96
CA LYS A 149 -2.46 -15.58 21.99
C LYS A 149 -1.22 -15.35 21.14
N ALA A 150 -0.28 -16.29 21.14
CA ALA A 150 0.91 -16.20 20.29
C ALA A 150 0.55 -16.27 18.80
N LEU A 151 -0.40 -17.13 18.42
CA LEU A 151 -0.92 -17.21 17.06
C LEU A 151 -1.62 -15.90 16.64
N ALA A 152 -2.31 -15.27 17.57
CA ALA A 152 -3.06 -14.04 17.34
C ALA A 152 -2.24 -12.76 17.51
N SER A 153 -0.90 -12.79 17.63
CA SER A 153 0.00 -11.65 17.94
C SER A 153 -0.59 -10.24 17.75
N ASP A 154 -0.97 -9.89 16.51
CA ASP A 154 -1.45 -8.54 16.14
C ASP A 154 -2.96 -8.50 15.80
N LEU A 155 -3.65 -9.62 15.94
CA LEU A 155 -5.07 -9.82 15.66
C LEU A 155 -5.89 -9.78 16.94
N SER A 156 -7.16 -9.40 16.80
CA SER A 156 -8.12 -9.45 17.89
C SER A 156 -8.41 -10.91 18.28
N PHE A 157 -8.25 -11.24 19.56
CA PHE A 157 -8.38 -12.60 20.11
C PHE A 157 -9.46 -12.67 21.19
N PHE A 158 -10.39 -13.62 21.06
CA PHE A 158 -11.43 -13.88 22.06
C PHE A 158 -11.49 -15.36 22.40
N GLU A 159 -11.47 -15.69 23.69
CA GLU A 159 -11.74 -17.03 24.18
C GLU A 159 -13.13 -17.07 24.81
N LEU A 160 -14.03 -17.87 24.24
CA LEU A 160 -15.45 -17.91 24.61
C LEU A 160 -16.08 -19.30 24.43
N SER A 161 -17.26 -19.47 25.01
CA SER A 161 -18.13 -20.60 24.74
C SER A 161 -19.33 -20.11 23.95
N VAL A 162 -19.44 -20.56 22.70
CA VAL A 162 -20.63 -20.30 21.87
C VAL A 162 -21.88 -20.95 22.50
N ALA A 163 -21.70 -22.05 23.23
CA ALA A 163 -22.78 -22.77 23.88
C ALA A 163 -23.30 -22.05 25.14
N GLU A 164 -22.43 -21.43 25.92
CA GLU A 164 -22.84 -20.89 27.23
C GLU A 164 -23.02 -19.37 27.25
N CYS A 165 -22.28 -18.61 26.44
CA CYS A 165 -22.23 -17.15 26.59
C CYS A 165 -22.54 -16.42 25.27
N SER A 166 -23.82 -16.06 25.08
CA SER A 166 -24.24 -15.26 23.90
C SER A 166 -23.62 -13.87 23.90
N VAL A 167 -23.44 -13.26 25.08
CA VAL A 167 -22.87 -11.90 25.21
C VAL A 167 -21.43 -11.86 24.69
N ALA A 168 -20.61 -12.87 25.00
CA ALA A 168 -19.24 -12.95 24.50
C ALA A 168 -19.19 -13.08 22.98
N VAL A 169 -20.10 -13.87 22.39
CA VAL A 169 -20.23 -13.99 20.93
C VAL A 169 -20.57 -12.64 20.31
N GLU A 170 -21.50 -11.89 20.91
CA GLU A 170 -21.86 -10.56 20.43
C GLU A 170 -20.67 -9.60 20.43
N VAL A 171 -19.92 -9.55 21.53
CA VAL A 171 -18.75 -8.69 21.65
C VAL A 171 -17.70 -9.01 20.58
N ALA A 172 -17.46 -10.29 20.30
CA ALA A 172 -16.50 -10.71 19.28
C ALA A 172 -16.94 -10.33 17.86
N VAL A 173 -18.22 -10.51 17.51
CA VAL A 173 -18.76 -10.14 16.19
C VAL A 173 -18.78 -8.62 16.02
N GLU A 174 -19.24 -7.89 17.03
CA GLU A 174 -19.27 -6.43 16.99
C GLU A 174 -17.86 -5.84 16.88
N LYS A 175 -16.86 -6.47 17.53
CA LYS A 175 -15.46 -6.07 17.36
C LYS A 175 -15.02 -6.17 15.90
N LEU A 176 -15.34 -7.28 15.21
CA LEU A 176 -15.04 -7.42 13.78
C LEU A 176 -15.76 -6.38 12.93
N VAL A 177 -17.06 -6.18 13.15
CA VAL A 177 -17.87 -5.17 12.42
C VAL A 177 -17.26 -3.77 12.57
N ARG A 178 -16.84 -3.40 13.79
CA ARG A 178 -16.15 -2.12 14.05
C ARG A 178 -14.84 -2.01 13.27
N GLU A 179 -14.04 -3.07 13.22
CA GLU A 179 -12.77 -3.06 12.47
C GLU A 179 -12.98 -2.93 10.96
N VAL A 180 -13.97 -3.63 10.39
CA VAL A 180 -14.35 -3.48 8.96
C VAL A 180 -14.78 -2.05 8.66
N ARG A 181 -15.58 -1.45 9.53
CA ARG A 181 -16.02 -0.07 9.37
C ARG A 181 -14.85 0.91 9.42
N LEU A 182 -13.95 0.76 10.39
CA LEU A 182 -12.77 1.61 10.52
C LEU A 182 -11.87 1.50 9.29
N GLU A 183 -11.67 0.30 8.77
CA GLU A 183 -10.86 0.08 7.58
C GLU A 183 -11.48 0.72 6.33
N TYR A 184 -12.80 0.59 6.16
CA TYR A 184 -13.52 1.28 5.10
C TYR A 184 -13.38 2.82 5.18
N GLN A 185 -13.51 3.39 6.38
CA GLN A 185 -13.32 4.83 6.60
C GLN A 185 -11.89 5.28 6.28
N ARG A 186 -10.87 4.51 6.67
CA ARG A 186 -9.47 4.79 6.33
C ARG A 186 -9.26 4.82 4.82
N HIS A 187 -9.83 3.85 4.10
CA HIS A 187 -9.77 3.80 2.64
C HIS A 187 -10.41 5.02 1.99
N LEU A 188 -11.61 5.43 2.43
CA LEU A 188 -12.27 6.64 1.92
C LEU A 188 -11.43 7.90 2.14
N LEU A 189 -10.88 8.08 3.35
CA LEU A 189 -10.03 9.22 3.68
C LEU A 189 -8.72 9.23 2.87
N ALA A 190 -8.13 8.06 2.62
CA ALA A 190 -6.94 7.93 1.78
C ALA A 190 -7.22 8.33 0.32
N MET A 191 -8.38 7.91 -0.22
CA MET A 191 -8.81 8.28 -1.58
C MET A 191 -9.05 9.79 -1.71
N ASP A 192 -9.68 10.42 -0.72
CA ASP A 192 -9.92 11.87 -0.68
C ASP A 192 -8.59 12.65 -0.58
N LYS A 193 -7.65 12.20 0.27
CA LYS A 193 -6.29 12.77 0.35
C LYS A 193 -5.55 12.66 -0.98
N GLN A 194 -5.62 11.52 -1.66
CA GLN A 194 -4.99 11.31 -2.95
C GLN A 194 -5.59 12.21 -4.04
N SER A 195 -6.91 12.38 -4.04
CA SER A 195 -7.63 13.30 -4.93
C SER A 195 -7.21 14.75 -4.71
N ARG A 196 -7.12 15.20 -3.45
CA ARG A 196 -6.61 16.52 -3.10
C ARG A 196 -5.14 16.72 -3.49
N MET A 197 -4.28 15.72 -3.27
CA MET A 197 -2.88 15.79 -3.71
C MET A 197 -2.77 15.90 -5.24
N LEU A 198 -3.59 15.17 -6.00
CA LEU A 198 -3.64 15.27 -7.46
C LEU A 198 -4.10 16.66 -7.92
N GLN A 199 -5.16 17.19 -7.30
CA GLN A 199 -5.62 18.57 -7.56
C GLN A 199 -4.54 19.61 -7.24
N MET A 200 -3.84 19.45 -6.12
CA MET A 200 -2.76 20.34 -5.71
C MET A 200 -1.55 20.27 -6.65
N LYS A 201 -1.18 19.06 -7.10
CA LYS A 201 -0.14 18.85 -8.13
C LYS A 201 -0.51 19.50 -9.46
N HIS A 202 -1.78 19.37 -9.88
CA HIS A 202 -2.29 20.02 -11.09
C HIS A 202 -2.30 21.55 -10.96
N ALA A 203 -2.73 22.09 -9.82
CA ALA A 203 -2.72 23.53 -9.55
C ALA A 203 -1.29 24.10 -9.49
N LEU A 204 -0.32 23.36 -8.94
CA LEU A 204 1.11 23.73 -8.93
C LEU A 204 1.70 23.72 -10.35
N SER A 205 1.33 22.73 -11.18
CA SER A 205 1.69 22.66 -12.59
C SER A 205 1.18 23.87 -13.39
N LEU A 206 -0.06 24.31 -13.12
CA LEU A 206 -0.63 25.50 -13.76
C LEU A 206 -0.01 26.82 -13.29
N LYS A 207 0.49 26.89 -12.05
CA LYS A 207 1.15 28.10 -11.52
C LYS A 207 2.50 28.39 -12.17
N LEU A 208 3.19 27.38 -12.71
CA LEU A 208 4.40 27.55 -13.51
C LEU A 208 4.14 27.13 -14.97
N PRO A 209 3.66 28.04 -15.83
CA PRO A 209 3.49 27.72 -17.24
C PRO A 209 4.84 27.37 -17.87
N CYS A 210 4.88 26.31 -18.68
CA CYS A 210 6.08 25.85 -19.40
C CYS A 210 6.80 26.98 -20.15
N SER A 211 6.10 28.03 -20.58
CA SER A 211 6.69 29.21 -21.20
C SER A 211 7.63 29.99 -20.28
N LYS A 212 7.34 30.08 -18.97
CA LYS A 212 8.22 30.74 -17.99
C LYS A 212 9.47 29.90 -17.72
N ILE A 213 9.33 28.57 -17.63
CA ILE A 213 10.46 27.65 -17.44
C ILE A 213 11.38 27.66 -18.66
N LEU A 214 10.80 27.61 -19.87
CA LEU A 214 11.53 27.70 -21.13
C LEU A 214 12.25 29.05 -21.26
N GLY A 215 11.60 30.15 -20.89
CA GLY A 215 12.21 31.48 -20.88
C GLY A 215 13.39 31.62 -19.91
N ILE A 216 13.33 30.97 -18.73
CA ILE A 216 14.45 30.95 -17.79
C ILE A 216 15.61 30.13 -18.35
N LEU A 217 15.35 28.93 -18.86
CA LEU A 217 16.36 28.08 -19.49
C LEU A 217 17.04 28.76 -20.68
N GLN A 218 16.28 29.46 -21.52
CA GLN A 218 16.81 30.14 -22.69
C GLN A 218 17.71 31.32 -22.29
N LYS A 219 17.34 32.09 -21.25
CA LYS A 219 18.18 33.16 -20.68
C LYS A 219 19.47 32.62 -20.07
N VAL A 220 19.39 31.52 -19.33
CA VAL A 220 20.57 30.87 -18.73
C VAL A 220 21.49 30.33 -19.83
N HIS A 221 20.94 29.68 -20.85
CA HIS A 221 21.71 29.17 -21.99
C HIS A 221 22.43 30.30 -22.75
N THR A 222 21.74 31.42 -23.05
CA THR A 222 22.38 32.57 -23.70
C THR A 222 23.43 33.25 -22.83
N TYR A 223 23.20 33.34 -21.52
CA TYR A 223 24.17 33.92 -20.58
C TYR A 223 25.43 33.05 -20.47
N ILE A 224 25.26 31.74 -20.27
CA ILE A 224 26.38 30.79 -20.21
C ILE A 224 27.15 30.80 -21.53
N HIS A 225 26.44 30.74 -22.66
CA HIS A 225 27.07 30.71 -23.98
C HIS A 225 27.85 31.99 -24.29
N THR A 226 27.29 33.18 -24.00
CA THR A 226 28.01 34.44 -24.23
C THR A 226 29.19 34.61 -23.28
N TYR A 227 29.03 34.27 -21.99
CA TYR A 227 30.10 34.37 -21.00
C TYR A 227 31.26 33.41 -21.29
N ILE A 228 30.96 32.14 -21.52
CA ILE A 228 31.98 31.13 -21.84
C ILE A 228 32.66 31.48 -23.18
N HIS A 229 31.90 31.84 -24.22
CA HIS A 229 32.47 32.15 -25.53
C HIS A 229 33.36 33.39 -25.48
N THR A 230 32.94 34.47 -24.80
CA THR A 230 33.78 35.67 -24.66
C THR A 230 35.01 35.41 -23.80
N TYR A 231 34.90 34.67 -22.70
CA TYR A 231 36.04 34.34 -21.84
C TYR A 231 37.06 33.44 -22.55
N ILE A 232 36.60 32.36 -23.19
CA ILE A 232 37.47 31.45 -23.94
C ILE A 232 38.09 32.18 -25.14
N HIS A 233 37.29 32.91 -25.91
CA HIS A 233 37.79 33.60 -27.10
C HIS A 233 38.82 34.67 -26.73
N THR A 234 38.56 35.49 -25.72
CA THR A 234 39.54 36.50 -25.27
C THR A 234 40.80 35.83 -24.75
N TYR A 235 40.70 34.86 -23.85
CA TYR A 235 41.85 34.19 -23.26
C TYR A 235 42.71 33.46 -24.31
N ILE A 236 42.10 32.60 -25.13
CA ILE A 236 42.80 31.85 -26.19
C ILE A 236 43.37 32.80 -27.23
N HIS A 237 42.61 33.81 -27.69
CA HIS A 237 43.09 34.75 -28.69
C HIS A 237 44.26 35.57 -28.15
N THR A 238 44.21 36.07 -26.91
CA THR A 238 45.37 36.76 -26.31
C THR A 238 46.56 35.84 -26.12
N TYR A 239 46.38 34.59 -25.68
CA TYR A 239 47.46 33.64 -25.45
C TYR A 239 48.14 33.21 -26.76
N ILE A 240 47.35 32.83 -27.77
CA ILE A 240 47.89 32.46 -29.09
C ILE A 240 48.55 33.68 -29.74
N HIS A 241 47.89 34.84 -29.74
CA HIS A 241 48.42 36.03 -30.40
C HIS A 241 49.73 36.51 -29.76
N THR A 242 49.83 36.50 -28.42
CA THR A 242 51.08 36.82 -27.73
C THR A 242 52.17 35.80 -28.03
N HIS A 243 51.90 34.51 -27.95
CA HIS A 243 52.91 33.48 -28.20
C HIS A 243 53.37 33.46 -29.67
N THR A 244 52.45 33.68 -30.61
CA THR A 244 52.77 33.71 -32.05
C THR A 244 53.61 34.94 -32.39
N HIS A 245 53.25 36.12 -31.88
CA HIS A 245 54.03 37.35 -32.09
C HIS A 245 55.41 37.27 -31.44
N VAL A 246 55.51 36.75 -30.21
CA VAL A 246 56.79 36.56 -29.52
C VAL A 246 57.68 35.56 -30.29
N CYS A 247 57.12 34.44 -30.75
CA CYS A 247 57.85 33.47 -31.58
C CYS A 247 58.31 34.06 -32.92
N LEU A 248 57.47 34.85 -33.60
CA LEU A 248 57.87 35.50 -34.86
C LEU A 248 58.98 36.51 -34.64
N TRP A 249 58.89 37.30 -33.57
CA TRP A 249 59.86 38.32 -33.22
C TRP A 249 61.22 37.71 -32.84
N LEU A 250 61.21 36.64 -32.03
CA LEU A 250 62.42 35.84 -31.73
C LEU A 250 63.05 35.25 -32.99
N ARG A 251 62.25 34.74 -33.93
CA ARG A 251 62.75 34.20 -35.20
C ARG A 251 63.42 35.28 -36.05
N ILE A 252 62.82 36.46 -36.16
CA ILE A 252 63.40 37.59 -36.91
C ILE A 252 64.69 38.08 -36.24
N TRP A 253 64.69 38.21 -34.90
CA TRP A 253 65.86 38.63 -34.13
C TRP A 253 67.02 37.64 -34.23
N LEU A 254 66.75 36.34 -34.20
CA LEU A 254 67.76 35.30 -34.43
C LEU A 254 68.32 35.36 -35.85
N MET A 255 67.48 35.56 -36.86
CA MET A 255 67.94 35.70 -38.25
C MET A 255 68.86 36.92 -38.42
N HIS A 256 68.52 38.06 -37.83
CA HIS A 256 69.32 39.29 -37.92
C HIS A 256 70.66 39.18 -37.18
N ASN A 257 70.69 38.58 -35.99
CA ASN A 257 71.96 38.33 -35.29
C ASN A 257 72.83 37.31 -36.04
N CYS A 258 72.20 36.30 -36.66
CA CYS A 258 72.93 35.31 -37.44
C CYS A 258 73.54 35.94 -38.70
N THR A 259 72.85 36.87 -39.38
CA THR A 259 73.43 37.61 -40.52
C THR A 259 74.58 38.52 -40.11
N GLU A 260 74.44 39.24 -38.99
CA GLU A 260 75.51 40.11 -38.46
C GLU A 260 76.76 39.31 -38.08
N VAL A 261 76.59 38.15 -37.43
CA VAL A 261 77.71 37.25 -37.08
C VAL A 261 78.33 36.65 -38.35
N HIS A 262 77.53 36.27 -39.35
CA HIS A 262 78.03 35.75 -40.62
C HIS A 262 78.81 36.82 -41.40
N SER A 263 78.31 38.06 -41.43
CA SER A 263 78.97 39.20 -42.05
C SER A 263 80.27 39.57 -41.34
N ALA A 264 80.30 39.55 -40.00
CA ALA A 264 81.52 39.76 -39.21
C ALA A 264 82.56 38.65 -39.44
N LEU A 265 82.12 37.39 -39.57
CA LEU A 265 82.99 36.26 -39.88
C LEU A 265 83.60 36.37 -41.30
N ILE A 266 82.80 36.75 -42.29
CA ILE A 266 83.26 36.99 -43.68
C ILE A 266 84.26 38.14 -43.73
N TRP A 267 84.02 39.22 -42.99
CA TRP A 267 84.93 40.36 -42.92
C TRP A 267 86.29 39.95 -42.30
N HIS A 268 86.29 39.19 -41.21
CA HIS A 268 87.55 38.68 -40.63
C HIS A 268 88.30 37.71 -41.57
N LEU A 269 87.59 36.83 -42.28
CA LEU A 269 88.20 35.92 -43.25
C LEU A 269 88.79 36.65 -44.46
N THR A 270 88.12 37.69 -44.97
CA THR A 270 88.62 38.51 -46.10
C THR A 270 89.79 39.40 -45.69
N THR A 271 89.80 39.91 -44.46
CA THR A 271 90.93 40.71 -43.94
C THR A 271 92.16 39.83 -43.62
N SER A 272 91.96 38.55 -43.29
CA SER A 272 93.04 37.59 -43.05
C SER A 272 93.68 37.03 -44.32
N MET A 273 93.01 37.09 -45.48
CA MET A 273 93.54 36.62 -46.77
C MET A 273 94.12 37.73 -47.65
N GLY A 274 94.20 38.96 -47.14
CA GLY A 274 94.83 40.10 -47.79
C GLY A 274 96.29 40.29 -47.37
N VAL A 275 97.16 39.34 -47.75
CA VAL A 275 98.61 39.52 -47.94
C VAL A 275 99.02 38.74 -49.18
#